data_AF-A0A2W1GS19-F1
#
_entry.id   AF-A0A2W1GS19-F1
#
_cell.length_a   1.000
_cell.length_b   1.000
_cell.length_c   1.000
_cell.angle_alpha   90.00
_cell.angle_beta   90.00
_cell.angle_gamma   90.00
#
_symmetry.space_group_name_H-M   'P 1'
#
loop_
_entity.id
_entity.type
_entity.pdbx_description
1 polymer ?
#
loop_
_entity_poly.entity_id
_entity_poly.type
_entity_poly.pdbx_seq_one_letter_code
_entity_poly.pdbx_strand_id
1 'polypeptide(L)'
;MASQSGMVNQAIFQDLQARIDEDTAVKDELRDIIQALEKHNRNVSFVLSRAHSTPVADLAEVLKAAQEPVDNVVDTVSKLSQAASKMPYYKFNNMWSRQMQGACESALIWGWLGGYKYEGGDVQCGRLLTIEELGEIFKIPVNLKDRDEFHLSLEEYLQSLITLVEELTRLARNAVTLGDYERPLLINQFVKDLHAGFQMLNLKNDSLRRRSDGLKYRVKDVEDVVYDLSLRNLVPKKGDQKQ
;
A
#
# COMPACT_ATOMS: atom_id res chain seq x y z
N MET A 1 46.27 35.98 32.92
CA MET A 1 45.06 36.05 32.08
C MET A 1 44.28 34.76 32.28
N ALA A 2 43.45 34.71 33.33
CA ALA A 2 42.62 33.54 33.60
C ALA A 2 41.48 33.55 32.59
N SER A 3 41.55 32.68 31.59
CA SER A 3 40.44 32.41 30.68
C SER A 3 39.27 31.93 31.54
N GLN A 4 38.22 32.74 31.61
CA GLN A 4 36.92 32.32 32.10
C GLN A 4 36.42 31.21 31.17
N SER A 5 36.81 29.97 31.45
CA SER A 5 36.05 28.81 31.02
C SER A 5 34.70 28.95 31.70
N GLY A 6 33.68 29.37 30.95
CA GLY A 6 32.30 29.30 31.43
C GLY A 6 32.02 27.91 31.99
N MET A 7 31.04 27.80 32.91
CA MET A 7 30.64 26.52 33.53
C MET A 7 30.28 25.40 32.51
N VAL A 8 30.17 25.75 31.23
CA VAL A 8 29.84 24.87 30.12
C VAL A 8 30.91 24.97 29.04
N ASN A 9 31.43 23.82 28.60
CA ASN A 9 32.41 23.73 27.52
C ASN A 9 31.72 23.88 26.15
N GLN A 10 32.08 24.93 25.41
CA GLN A 10 31.56 25.22 24.07
C GLN A 10 31.77 24.06 23.07
N ALA A 11 32.85 23.28 23.22
CA ALA A 11 33.15 22.15 22.34
C ALA A 11 32.05 21.08 22.35
N ILE A 12 31.31 20.94 23.47
CA ILE A 12 30.17 20.01 23.57
C ILE A 12 29.09 20.39 22.55
N PHE A 13 28.77 21.68 22.44
CA PHE A 13 27.74 22.15 21.51
C PHE A 13 28.19 22.14 20.05
N GLN A 14 29.50 22.29 19.80
CA GLN A 14 30.07 22.15 18.46
C GLN A 14 29.99 20.70 17.96
N ASP A 15 30.31 19.72 18.81
CA ASP A 15 30.16 18.28 18.48
C ASP A 15 28.69 17.93 18.24
N LEU A 16 27.78 18.42 19.09
CA LEU A 16 26.33 18.23 18.90
C LEU A 16 25.84 18.84 17.57
N GLN A 17 26.31 20.04 17.22
CA GLN A 17 25.95 20.68 15.95
C GLN A 17 26.44 19.84 14.75
N ALA A 18 27.67 19.31 14.79
CA ALA A 18 28.19 18.46 13.72
C ALA A 18 27.32 17.21 13.49
N ARG A 19 26.88 16.54 14.56
CA ARG A 19 25.94 15.39 14.47
C ARG A 19 24.57 15.79 13.92
N ILE A 20 24.07 16.97 14.25
CA ILE A 20 22.82 17.51 13.70
C ILE A 20 22.97 17.80 12.20
N ASP A 21 24.12 18.31 11.79
CA ASP A 21 24.42 18.61 10.38
C ASP A 21 24.51 17.33 9.55
N GLU A 22 25.13 16.26 10.08
CA GLU A 22 25.14 14.92 9.47
C GLU A 22 23.71 14.37 9.29
N ASP A 23 22.88 14.44 10.34
CA ASP A 23 21.47 14.02 10.25
C ASP A 23 20.68 14.83 9.23
N THR A 24 21.01 16.12 9.09
CA THR A 24 20.34 17.02 8.13
C THR A 24 20.73 16.66 6.70
N ALA A 25 22.01 16.39 6.44
CA ALA A 25 22.49 15.96 5.12
C ALA A 25 21.80 14.66 4.67
N VAL A 26 21.63 13.70 5.58
CA VAL A 26 20.90 12.44 5.30
C VAL A 26 19.43 12.71 4.97
N LYS A 27 18.77 13.59 5.73
CA LYS A 27 17.38 13.95 5.47
C LYS A 27 17.20 14.61 4.11
N ASP A 28 18.17 15.43 3.70
CA ASP A 28 18.13 16.10 2.40
C ASP A 28 18.35 15.10 1.25
N GLU A 29 19.30 14.15 1.37
CA GLU A 29 19.51 13.08 0.39
C GLU A 29 18.24 12.23 0.19
N LEU A 30 17.59 11.81 1.29
CA LEU A 30 16.40 10.97 1.21
C LEU A 30 15.18 11.73 0.67
N ARG A 31 15.10 13.05 0.89
CA ARG A 31 13.94 13.87 0.50
C ARG A 31 13.67 13.79 -0.99
N ASP A 32 14.70 13.87 -1.82
CA ASP A 32 14.55 13.85 -3.28
C ASP A 32 14.04 12.49 -3.78
N ILE A 33 14.54 11.39 -3.20
CA ILE A 33 14.09 10.04 -3.52
C ILE A 33 12.62 9.85 -3.11
N ILE A 34 12.24 10.34 -1.93
CA ILE A 34 10.87 10.25 -1.41
C ILE A 34 9.89 11.07 -2.26
N GLN A 35 10.28 12.27 -2.71
CA GLN A 35 9.47 13.07 -3.63
C GLN A 35 9.31 12.41 -5.00
N ALA A 36 10.35 11.78 -5.51
CA ALA A 36 10.26 10.97 -6.72
C ALA A 36 9.29 9.79 -6.54
N LEU A 37 9.39 9.08 -5.40
CA LEU A 37 8.49 7.97 -5.08
C LEU A 37 7.02 8.43 -5.00
N GLU A 38 6.76 9.57 -4.37
CA GLU A 38 5.43 10.18 -4.33
C GLU A 38 4.88 10.47 -5.74
N LYS A 39 5.72 11.03 -6.63
CA LYS A 39 5.35 11.28 -8.03
C LYS A 39 5.02 9.97 -8.75
N HIS A 40 5.86 8.94 -8.60
CA HIS A 40 5.63 7.65 -9.24
C HIS A 40 4.37 6.94 -8.71
N ASN A 41 4.12 6.98 -7.40
CA ASN A 41 2.88 6.49 -6.78
C ASN A 41 1.64 7.17 -7.39
N ARG A 42 1.67 8.51 -7.56
CA ARG A 42 0.57 9.25 -8.20
C ARG A 42 0.36 8.85 -9.65
N ASN A 43 1.42 8.54 -10.39
CA ASN A 43 1.31 8.08 -11.77
C ASN A 43 0.64 6.69 -11.85
N VAL A 44 1.01 5.75 -10.97
CA VAL A 44 0.37 4.43 -10.91
C VAL A 44 -1.11 4.59 -10.56
N SER A 45 -1.42 5.39 -9.53
CA SER A 45 -2.80 5.69 -9.14
C SER A 45 -3.61 6.31 -10.28
N PHE A 46 -3.03 7.25 -11.03
CA PHE A 46 -3.67 7.84 -12.21
C PHE A 46 -4.05 6.77 -13.25
N VAL A 47 -3.13 5.87 -13.59
CA VAL A 47 -3.39 4.82 -14.58
C VAL A 47 -4.43 3.83 -14.07
N LEU A 48 -4.26 3.32 -12.84
CA LEU A 48 -5.16 2.32 -12.25
C LEU A 48 -6.55 2.88 -11.96
N SER A 49 -6.69 4.20 -11.78
CA SER A 49 -8.01 4.83 -11.62
C SER A 49 -8.94 4.56 -12.81
N ARG A 50 -8.40 4.29 -14.00
CA ARG A 50 -9.18 3.91 -15.18
C ARG A 50 -9.94 2.59 -14.99
N ALA A 51 -9.50 1.71 -14.09
CA ALA A 51 -10.22 0.46 -13.78
C ALA A 51 -11.65 0.72 -13.27
N HIS A 52 -11.92 1.90 -12.70
CA HIS A 52 -13.27 2.31 -12.28
C HIS A 52 -14.22 2.62 -13.43
N SER A 53 -13.72 2.82 -14.64
CA SER A 53 -14.53 3.15 -15.82
C SER A 53 -14.29 2.17 -16.98
N THR A 54 -13.65 1.03 -16.71
CA THR A 54 -13.24 0.07 -17.74
C THR A 54 -13.92 -1.28 -17.48
N PRO A 55 -14.65 -1.85 -18.46
CA PRO A 55 -15.18 -3.20 -18.36
C PRO A 55 -14.08 -4.25 -18.10
N VAL A 56 -14.44 -5.38 -17.50
CA VAL A 56 -13.47 -6.45 -17.17
C VAL A 56 -12.71 -6.94 -18.39
N ALA A 57 -13.39 -7.06 -19.53
CA ALA A 57 -12.82 -7.50 -20.80
C ALA A 57 -11.64 -6.62 -21.27
N ASP A 58 -11.66 -5.32 -20.97
CA ASP A 58 -10.65 -4.36 -21.40
C ASP A 58 -9.62 -4.05 -20.29
N LEU A 59 -9.75 -4.68 -19.12
CA LEU A 59 -8.87 -4.42 -17.97
C LEU A 59 -7.41 -4.76 -18.25
N ALA A 60 -7.15 -5.72 -19.14
CA ALA A 60 -5.80 -6.11 -19.55
C ALA A 60 -4.99 -4.93 -20.12
N GLU A 61 -5.63 -4.00 -20.83
CA GLU A 61 -4.96 -2.80 -21.36
C GLU A 61 -4.56 -1.83 -20.25
N VAL A 62 -5.40 -1.69 -19.21
CA VAL A 62 -5.10 -0.85 -18.04
C VAL A 62 -3.93 -1.44 -17.26
N LEU A 63 -3.93 -2.76 -17.05
CA LEU A 63 -2.83 -3.47 -16.36
C LEU A 63 -1.51 -3.32 -17.12
N LYS A 64 -1.53 -3.48 -18.44
CA LYS A 64 -0.36 -3.28 -19.30
C LYS A 64 0.15 -1.84 -19.25
N ALA A 65 -0.76 -0.86 -19.28
CA ALA A 65 -0.39 0.55 -19.16
C ALA A 65 0.17 0.91 -17.77
N ALA A 66 -0.20 0.17 -16.73
CA ALA A 66 0.29 0.36 -15.37
C ALA A 66 1.68 -0.27 -15.13
N GLN A 67 2.14 -1.17 -16.01
CA GLN A 67 3.41 -1.89 -15.85
C GLN A 67 4.60 -0.93 -15.70
N GLU A 68 4.81 -0.03 -16.68
CA GLU A 68 5.93 0.92 -16.64
C GLU A 68 5.86 1.86 -15.41
N PRO A 69 4.70 2.47 -15.06
CA PRO A 69 4.57 3.19 -13.80
C PRO A 69 4.93 2.38 -12.55
N VAL A 70 4.54 1.10 -12.49
CA VAL A 70 4.87 0.20 -11.37
C VAL A 70 6.38 -0.09 -11.35
N ASP A 71 6.99 -0.35 -12.50
CA ASP A 71 8.44 -0.58 -12.60
C ASP A 71 9.23 0.65 -12.12
N ASN A 72 8.77 1.87 -12.44
CA ASN A 72 9.38 3.10 -11.93
C ASN A 72 9.29 3.23 -10.39
N VAL A 73 8.18 2.76 -9.80
CA VAL A 73 8.05 2.68 -8.34
C VAL A 73 9.07 1.69 -7.78
N VAL A 74 9.17 0.49 -8.37
CA VAL A 74 10.14 -0.55 -7.96
C VAL A 74 11.57 -0.01 -8.01
N ASP A 75 11.96 0.65 -9.10
CA ASP A 75 13.29 1.24 -9.26
C ASP A 75 13.56 2.33 -8.21
N THR A 76 12.57 3.15 -7.89
CA THR A 76 12.71 4.21 -6.89
C THR A 76 12.79 3.65 -5.47
N VAL A 77 12.02 2.60 -5.16
CA VAL A 77 12.10 1.87 -3.89
C VAL A 77 13.47 1.21 -3.74
N SER A 78 14.06 0.67 -4.82
CA SER A 78 15.42 0.11 -4.79
C SER A 78 16.47 1.19 -4.48
N LYS A 79 16.36 2.39 -5.09
CA LYS A 79 17.24 3.53 -4.77
C LYS A 79 17.09 3.97 -3.31
N LEU A 80 15.85 4.05 -2.83
CA LEU A 80 15.57 4.37 -1.42
C LEU A 80 16.19 3.34 -0.49
N SER A 81 16.04 2.04 -0.80
CA SER A 81 16.62 0.96 -0.02
C SER A 81 18.14 1.06 0.07
N GLN A 82 18.82 1.33 -1.05
CA GLN A 82 20.28 1.49 -1.07
C GLN A 82 20.78 2.69 -0.24
N ALA A 83 20.06 3.81 -0.27
CA ALA A 83 20.41 5.00 0.51
C ALA A 83 20.10 4.79 2.00
N ALA A 84 18.87 4.35 2.31
CA ALA A 84 18.38 4.22 3.68
C ALA A 84 19.06 3.09 4.47
N SER A 85 19.53 2.03 3.82
CA SER A 85 20.23 0.92 4.51
C SER A 85 21.60 1.30 5.06
N LYS A 86 22.13 2.49 4.73
CA LYS A 86 23.36 3.03 5.32
C LYS A 86 23.12 3.72 6.66
N MET A 87 21.85 3.88 7.05
CA MET A 87 21.42 4.72 8.16
C MET A 87 20.52 3.91 9.11
N PRO A 88 20.39 4.33 10.39
CA PRO A 88 19.51 3.63 11.32
C PRO A 88 18.05 3.68 10.87
N TYR A 89 17.43 2.53 10.61
CA TYR A 89 16.12 2.44 9.96
C TYR A 89 15.05 3.20 10.73
N TYR A 90 14.85 2.86 12.01
CA TYR A 90 13.78 3.45 12.84
C TYR A 90 14.03 4.91 13.23
N LYS A 91 15.22 5.46 12.97
CA LYS A 91 15.48 6.90 13.14
C LYS A 91 14.86 7.71 12.01
N PHE A 92 14.83 7.17 10.80
CA PHE A 92 14.43 7.91 9.59
C PHE A 92 13.17 7.36 8.90
N ASN A 93 12.66 6.18 9.28
CA ASN A 93 11.56 5.51 8.59
C ASN A 93 10.31 6.38 8.36
N ASN A 94 9.96 7.21 9.34
CA ASN A 94 8.85 8.15 9.25
C ASN A 94 8.91 9.08 8.02
N MET A 95 10.09 9.32 7.46
CA MET A 95 10.25 10.11 6.25
C MET A 95 9.64 9.44 5.01
N TRP A 96 9.78 8.11 4.88
CA TRP A 96 9.32 7.38 3.69
C TRP A 96 8.08 6.53 3.93
N SER A 97 7.71 6.22 5.18
CA SER A 97 6.64 5.25 5.46
C SER A 97 5.32 5.57 4.76
N ARG A 98 4.95 6.85 4.61
CA ARG A 98 3.75 7.23 3.86
C ARG A 98 3.86 6.89 2.37
N GLN A 99 5.03 7.10 1.76
CA GLN A 99 5.25 6.80 0.35
C GLN A 99 5.45 5.30 0.11
N MET A 100 6.04 4.58 1.05
CA MET A 100 6.08 3.11 1.02
C MET A 100 4.70 2.49 1.14
N GLN A 101 3.82 3.04 1.98
CA GLN A 101 2.41 2.63 2.01
C GLN A 101 1.73 2.85 0.65
N GLY A 102 1.97 3.97 -0.02
CA GLY A 102 1.45 4.25 -1.36
C GLY A 102 2.01 3.32 -2.45
N ALA A 103 3.29 2.94 -2.35
CA ALA A 103 3.91 1.97 -3.24
C ALA A 103 3.28 0.58 -3.05
N CYS A 104 3.13 0.14 -1.79
CA CYS A 104 2.48 -1.14 -1.46
C CYS A 104 1.02 -1.15 -1.90
N GLU A 105 0.28 -0.08 -1.68
CA GLU A 105 -1.11 0.08 -2.16
C GLU A 105 -1.16 -0.08 -3.68
N SER A 106 -0.30 0.62 -4.42
CA SER A 106 -0.23 0.56 -5.87
C SER A 106 0.04 -0.86 -6.39
N ALA A 107 0.98 -1.58 -5.78
CA ALA A 107 1.27 -2.96 -6.13
C ALA A 107 0.11 -3.91 -5.74
N LEU A 108 -0.53 -3.67 -4.59
CA LEU A 108 -1.67 -4.45 -4.11
C LEU A 108 -2.89 -4.30 -5.02
N ILE A 109 -3.25 -3.08 -5.44
CA ILE A 109 -4.39 -2.89 -6.35
C ILE A 109 -4.08 -3.45 -7.75
N TRP A 110 -2.86 -3.24 -8.25
CA TRP A 110 -2.44 -3.80 -9.53
C TRP A 110 -2.45 -5.33 -9.50
N GLY A 111 -1.95 -5.94 -8.43
CA GLY A 111 -1.98 -7.38 -8.20
C GLY A 111 -3.41 -7.92 -8.05
N TRP A 112 -4.26 -7.23 -7.27
CA TRP A 112 -5.65 -7.62 -7.06
C TRP A 112 -6.46 -7.59 -8.35
N LEU A 113 -6.18 -6.64 -9.25
CA LEU A 113 -6.78 -6.53 -10.58
C LEU A 113 -6.25 -7.58 -11.58
N GLY A 114 -5.23 -8.36 -11.21
CA GLY A 114 -4.68 -9.45 -12.03
C GLY A 114 -3.34 -9.16 -12.71
N GLY A 115 -2.60 -8.11 -12.30
CA GLY A 115 -1.33 -7.74 -12.93
C GLY A 115 -0.12 -8.62 -12.55
N TYR A 116 -0.12 -9.23 -11.37
CA TYR A 116 1.07 -9.93 -10.84
C TYR A 116 1.10 -11.44 -11.16
N LYS A 117 2.25 -11.94 -11.67
CA LYS A 117 2.49 -13.35 -12.07
C LYS A 117 1.41 -13.91 -13.00
N TYR A 118 0.95 -13.06 -13.92
CA TYR A 118 -0.05 -13.41 -14.90
C TYR A 118 0.61 -13.79 -16.23
N GLU A 119 0.73 -15.10 -16.47
CA GLU A 119 1.22 -15.66 -17.73
C GLU A 119 0.02 -16.12 -18.59
N GLY A 120 -0.49 -15.23 -19.45
CA GLY A 120 -1.25 -15.61 -20.65
C GLY A 120 -2.65 -16.23 -20.46
N GLY A 121 -3.37 -15.96 -19.36
CA GLY A 121 -4.74 -16.45 -19.10
C GLY A 121 -5.87 -15.44 -19.37
N ASP A 122 -6.98 -15.56 -18.63
CA ASP A 122 -8.08 -14.56 -18.47
C ASP A 122 -7.90 -13.76 -17.18
N VAL A 123 -8.15 -12.44 -17.16
CA VAL A 123 -7.78 -11.58 -16.02
C VAL A 123 -8.52 -12.04 -14.76
N GLN A 124 -7.78 -12.49 -13.75
CA GLN A 124 -8.36 -12.98 -12.50
C GLN A 124 -8.20 -11.95 -11.38
N CYS A 125 -9.31 -11.26 -11.07
CA CYS A 125 -9.37 -10.39 -9.91
C CYS A 125 -9.45 -11.20 -8.61
N GLY A 126 -9.07 -10.58 -7.48
CA GLY A 126 -9.43 -11.09 -6.15
C GLY A 126 -8.29 -11.67 -5.30
N ARG A 127 -7.09 -11.82 -5.86
CA ARG A 127 -5.95 -12.35 -5.10
C ARG A 127 -5.35 -11.28 -4.19
N LEU A 128 -5.12 -11.64 -2.93
CA LEU A 128 -4.31 -10.85 -2.01
C LEU A 128 -2.83 -11.20 -2.22
N LEU A 129 -2.00 -10.19 -2.50
CA LEU A 129 -0.54 -10.36 -2.47
C LEU A 129 -0.04 -10.38 -1.03
N THR A 130 0.84 -11.32 -0.73
CA THR A 130 1.52 -11.43 0.56
C THR A 130 2.59 -10.34 0.73
N ILE A 131 3.01 -10.08 1.98
CA ILE A 131 4.12 -9.15 2.23
C ILE A 131 5.42 -9.66 1.58
N GLU A 132 5.62 -10.98 1.55
CA GLU A 132 6.76 -11.62 0.89
C GLU A 132 6.74 -11.35 -0.63
N GLU A 133 5.59 -11.48 -1.29
CA GLU A 133 5.46 -11.16 -2.72
C GLU A 133 5.70 -9.68 -3.01
N LEU A 134 5.27 -8.77 -2.12
CA LEU A 134 5.62 -7.36 -2.24
C LEU A 134 7.13 -7.14 -2.07
N GLY A 135 7.77 -7.86 -1.15
CA GLY A 135 9.23 -7.89 -1.00
C GLY A 135 9.92 -8.36 -2.28
N GLU A 136 9.40 -9.40 -2.94
CA GLU A 136 9.89 -9.87 -4.24
C GLU A 136 9.73 -8.80 -5.34
N ILE A 137 8.57 -8.15 -5.43
CA ILE A 137 8.29 -7.10 -6.42
C ILE A 137 9.25 -5.92 -6.25
N PHE A 138 9.37 -5.42 -5.01
CA PHE A 138 10.22 -4.27 -4.71
C PHE A 138 11.70 -4.62 -4.59
N LYS A 139 12.04 -5.91 -4.57
CA LYS A 139 13.41 -6.42 -4.37
C LYS A 139 14.03 -5.93 -3.06
N ILE A 140 13.22 -5.92 -1.99
CA ILE A 140 13.64 -5.50 -0.65
C ILE A 140 13.32 -6.59 0.38
N PRO A 141 14.10 -6.66 1.48
CA PRO A 141 13.75 -7.51 2.60
C PRO A 141 12.40 -7.13 3.23
N VAL A 142 11.78 -8.08 3.92
CA VAL A 142 10.53 -7.88 4.64
C VAL A 142 10.78 -8.11 6.13
N ASN A 143 10.30 -7.18 6.97
CA ASN A 143 10.28 -7.30 8.42
C ASN A 143 11.58 -7.85 9.05
N LEU A 144 12.72 -7.22 8.74
CA LEU A 144 14.03 -7.64 9.27
C LEU A 144 14.08 -7.53 10.80
N LYS A 145 14.79 -8.46 11.43
CA LYS A 145 14.94 -8.54 12.91
C LYS A 145 16.39 -8.68 13.37
N ASP A 146 17.25 -9.16 12.49
CA ASP A 146 18.63 -9.55 12.74
C ASP A 146 19.62 -8.42 12.41
N ARG A 147 19.22 -7.45 11.58
CA ARG A 147 20.06 -6.33 11.16
C ARG A 147 19.24 -5.06 10.91
N ASP A 148 19.93 -3.92 10.99
CA ASP A 148 19.36 -2.59 10.77
C ASP A 148 19.55 -2.17 9.32
N GLU A 149 18.60 -2.53 8.47
CA GLU A 149 18.59 -2.22 7.04
C GLU A 149 17.17 -1.85 6.59
N PHE A 150 17.07 -1.24 5.41
CA PHE A 150 15.78 -0.94 4.80
C PHE A 150 15.00 -2.22 4.52
N HIS A 151 13.75 -2.25 4.98
CA HIS A 151 12.84 -3.36 4.78
C HIS A 151 11.39 -2.86 4.72
N LEU A 152 10.50 -3.66 4.13
CA LEU A 152 9.07 -3.41 4.24
C LEU A 152 8.58 -3.86 5.62
N SER A 153 8.03 -2.93 6.40
CA SER A 153 7.49 -3.26 7.72
C SER A 153 6.08 -3.85 7.64
N LEU A 154 5.71 -4.64 8.65
CA LEU A 154 4.34 -5.16 8.77
C LEU A 154 3.31 -4.04 8.88
N GLU A 155 3.66 -2.94 9.55
CA GLU A 155 2.76 -1.81 9.72
C GLU A 155 2.45 -1.15 8.36
N GLU A 156 3.46 -0.91 7.53
CA GLU A 156 3.24 -0.34 6.18
C GLU A 156 2.36 -1.24 5.33
N TYR A 157 2.62 -2.55 5.33
CA TYR A 157 1.78 -3.52 4.63
C TYR A 157 0.32 -3.49 5.11
N LEU A 158 0.08 -3.59 6.42
CA LEU A 158 -1.27 -3.59 6.98
C LEU A 158 -2.00 -2.26 6.73
N GLN A 159 -1.30 -1.13 6.80
CA GLN A 159 -1.88 0.19 6.46
C GLN A 159 -2.32 0.26 4.99
N SER A 160 -1.54 -0.32 4.07
CA SER A 160 -1.87 -0.37 2.65
C SER A 160 -3.03 -1.29 2.34
N LEU A 161 -3.20 -2.40 3.08
CA LEU A 161 -4.37 -3.27 2.97
C LEU A 161 -5.68 -2.54 3.31
N ILE A 162 -5.66 -1.66 4.32
CA ILE A 162 -6.83 -0.85 4.66
C ILE A 162 -7.17 0.08 3.49
N THR A 163 -6.17 0.76 2.92
CA THR A 163 -6.40 1.65 1.78
C THR A 163 -6.87 0.88 0.54
N LEU A 164 -6.36 -0.34 0.30
CA LEU A 164 -6.87 -1.23 -0.75
C LEU A 164 -8.37 -1.48 -0.60
N VAL A 165 -8.85 -1.79 0.61
CA VAL A 165 -10.29 -1.98 0.86
C VAL A 165 -11.09 -0.73 0.53
N GLU A 166 -10.61 0.45 0.92
CA GLU A 166 -11.29 1.72 0.62
C GLU A 166 -11.47 1.90 -0.89
N GLU A 167 -10.44 1.59 -1.68
CA GLU A 167 -10.48 1.71 -3.15
C GLU A 167 -11.33 0.62 -3.80
N LEU A 168 -11.30 -0.61 -3.28
CA LEU A 168 -12.18 -1.69 -3.75
C LEU A 168 -13.66 -1.41 -3.46
N THR A 169 -14.00 -0.81 -2.32
CA THR A 169 -15.38 -0.36 -2.02
C THR A 169 -15.88 0.66 -3.04
N ARG A 170 -15.00 1.54 -3.53
CA ARG A 170 -15.33 2.45 -4.63
C ARG A 170 -15.50 1.70 -5.95
N LEU A 171 -14.60 0.77 -6.25
CA LEU A 171 -14.64 -0.06 -7.45
C LEU A 171 -15.94 -0.88 -7.54
N ALA A 172 -16.41 -1.44 -6.43
CA ALA A 172 -17.65 -2.22 -6.38
C ALA A 172 -18.86 -1.42 -6.88
N ARG A 173 -19.00 -0.16 -6.46
CA ARG A 173 -20.09 0.72 -6.93
C ARG A 173 -19.97 1.05 -8.41
N ASN A 174 -18.75 1.32 -8.87
CA ASN A 174 -18.51 1.67 -10.26
C ASN A 174 -18.70 0.46 -11.20
N ALA A 175 -18.34 -0.75 -10.75
CA ALA A 175 -18.59 -1.99 -11.48
C ALA A 175 -20.10 -2.18 -11.77
N VAL A 176 -20.97 -1.94 -10.79
CA VAL A 176 -22.43 -1.99 -10.99
C VAL A 176 -22.89 -1.01 -12.07
N THR A 177 -22.35 0.21 -12.07
CA THR A 177 -22.66 1.23 -13.10
C THR A 177 -22.23 0.79 -14.49
N LEU A 178 -21.18 -0.03 -14.61
CA LEU A 178 -20.70 -0.62 -15.86
C LEU A 178 -21.42 -1.92 -16.24
N GLY A 179 -22.40 -2.38 -15.46
CA GLY A 179 -23.13 -3.63 -15.70
C GLY A 179 -22.40 -4.90 -15.23
N ASP A 180 -21.29 -4.76 -14.50
CA ASP A 180 -20.57 -5.87 -13.89
C ASP A 180 -21.12 -6.14 -12.48
N TYR A 181 -21.95 -7.18 -12.38
CA TYR A 181 -22.60 -7.59 -11.12
C TYR A 181 -21.84 -8.70 -10.38
N GLU A 182 -20.83 -9.31 -10.99
CA GLU A 182 -20.01 -10.36 -10.38
C GLU A 182 -18.88 -9.76 -9.55
N ARG A 183 -18.22 -8.72 -10.05
CA ARG A 183 -17.11 -8.04 -9.34
C ARG A 183 -17.51 -7.48 -7.97
N PRO A 184 -18.69 -6.88 -7.75
CA PRO A 184 -19.15 -6.49 -6.42
C PRO A 184 -19.26 -7.67 -5.45
N LEU A 185 -19.69 -8.86 -5.91
CA LEU A 185 -19.75 -10.08 -5.08
C LEU A 185 -18.35 -10.53 -4.68
N LEU A 186 -17.41 -10.51 -5.63
CA LEU A 186 -16.01 -10.84 -5.37
C LEU A 186 -15.38 -9.88 -4.36
N ILE A 187 -15.58 -8.57 -4.54
CA ILE A 187 -15.09 -7.54 -3.62
C ILE A 187 -15.71 -7.72 -2.23
N ASN A 188 -17.00 -8.03 -2.14
CA ASN A 188 -17.68 -8.27 -0.87
C ASN A 188 -17.03 -9.42 -0.10
N GLN A 189 -16.77 -10.55 -0.77
CA GLN A 189 -16.12 -11.68 -0.14
C GLN A 189 -14.71 -11.32 0.32
N PHE A 190 -13.92 -10.69 -0.56
CA PHE A 190 -12.56 -10.26 -0.25
C PHE A 190 -12.48 -9.32 0.96
N VAL A 191 -13.34 -8.29 0.99
CA VAL A 191 -13.36 -7.29 2.07
C VAL A 191 -13.80 -7.91 3.40
N LYS A 192 -14.73 -8.87 3.38
CA LYS A 192 -15.13 -9.62 4.58
C LYS A 192 -14.01 -10.49 5.13
N ASP A 193 -13.33 -11.23 4.26
CA ASP A 193 -12.23 -12.11 4.66
C ASP A 193 -11.06 -11.29 5.21
N LEU A 194 -10.74 -10.15 4.57
CA LEU A 194 -9.72 -9.24 5.08
C LEU A 194 -10.10 -8.64 6.43
N HIS A 195 -11.34 -8.18 6.59
CA HIS A 195 -11.84 -7.66 7.87
C HIS A 195 -11.78 -8.72 8.98
N ALA A 196 -12.17 -9.96 8.70
CA ALA A 196 -12.03 -11.07 9.63
C ALA A 196 -10.55 -11.34 9.98
N GLY A 197 -9.65 -11.27 9.00
CA GLY A 197 -8.20 -11.34 9.22
C GLY A 197 -7.69 -10.26 10.16
N PHE A 198 -8.12 -9.00 9.98
CA PHE A 198 -7.79 -7.91 10.90
C PHE A 198 -8.33 -8.15 12.32
N GLN A 199 -9.50 -8.76 12.48
CA GLN A 199 -10.05 -9.12 13.80
C GLN A 199 -9.23 -10.19 14.53
N MET A 200 -8.46 -11.01 13.81
CA MET A 200 -7.54 -11.98 14.44
C MET A 200 -6.27 -11.31 14.99
N LEU A 201 -5.94 -10.10 14.52
CA LEU A 201 -4.74 -9.39 14.94
C LEU A 201 -4.96 -8.67 16.27
N ASN A 202 -4.08 -8.91 17.24
CA ASN A 202 -4.07 -8.17 18.50
C ASN A 202 -3.33 -6.83 18.35
N LEU A 203 -3.96 -5.87 17.65
CA LEU A 203 -3.39 -4.56 17.38
C LEU A 203 -3.39 -3.67 18.64
N LYS A 204 -2.25 -3.01 18.87
CA LYS A 204 -2.10 -2.01 19.95
C LYS A 204 -2.94 -0.77 19.64
N ASN A 205 -3.18 0.07 20.64
CA ASN A 205 -4.01 1.26 20.47
C ASN A 205 -3.24 2.39 19.77
N ASP A 206 -3.13 2.30 18.46
CA ASP A 206 -2.38 3.23 17.60
C ASP A 206 -3.21 3.69 16.38
N SER A 207 -2.54 4.27 15.37
CA SER A 207 -3.18 4.69 14.11
C SER A 207 -3.70 3.51 13.30
N LEU A 208 -2.98 2.37 13.28
CA LEU A 208 -3.36 1.17 12.54
C LEU A 208 -4.64 0.56 13.08
N ARG A 209 -4.74 0.41 14.41
CA ARG A 209 -5.97 -0.06 15.04
C ARG A 209 -7.16 0.84 14.74
N ARG A 210 -6.99 2.17 14.88
CA ARG A 210 -8.07 3.13 14.60
C ARG A 210 -8.58 3.03 13.15
N ARG A 211 -7.69 2.86 12.18
CA ARG A 211 -8.08 2.65 10.78
C ARG A 211 -8.71 1.27 10.55
N SER A 212 -8.16 0.22 11.15
CA SER A 212 -8.70 -1.15 11.10
C SER A 212 -10.12 -1.21 11.66
N ASP A 213 -10.40 -0.56 12.79
CA ASP A 213 -11.74 -0.48 13.39
C ASP A 213 -12.76 0.23 12.47
N GLY A 214 -12.27 1.05 11.54
CA GLY A 214 -13.07 1.72 10.50
C GLY A 214 -13.47 0.80 9.34
N LEU A 215 -12.82 -0.35 9.15
CA LEU A 215 -13.11 -1.27 8.05
C LEU A 215 -14.54 -1.80 8.06
N LYS A 216 -15.18 -1.90 9.24
CA LYS A 216 -16.59 -2.29 9.38
C LYS A 216 -17.54 -1.43 8.54
N TYR A 217 -17.22 -0.15 8.32
CA TYR A 217 -18.03 0.72 7.48
C TYR A 217 -17.86 0.38 5.99
N ARG A 218 -16.65 0.03 5.56
CA ARG A 218 -16.39 -0.43 4.18
C ARG A 218 -17.01 -1.79 3.91
N VAL A 219 -17.00 -2.70 4.88
CA VAL A 219 -17.74 -3.98 4.82
C VAL A 219 -19.21 -3.70 4.58
N LYS A 220 -19.83 -2.85 5.42
CA LYS A 220 -21.24 -2.47 5.26
C LYS A 220 -21.52 -1.88 3.87
N ASP A 221 -20.69 -0.95 3.40
CA ASP A 221 -20.92 -0.29 2.11
C ASP A 221 -20.97 -1.29 0.95
N VAL A 222 -20.10 -2.31 0.96
CA VAL A 222 -20.09 -3.34 -0.10
C VAL A 222 -21.22 -4.35 0.09
N GLU A 223 -21.60 -4.67 1.34
CA GLU A 223 -22.79 -5.48 1.62
C GLU A 223 -24.06 -4.82 1.11
N ASP A 224 -24.21 -3.50 1.31
CA ASP A 224 -25.34 -2.72 0.83
C ASP A 224 -25.42 -2.77 -0.70
N VAL A 225 -24.29 -2.71 -1.42
CA VAL A 225 -24.25 -2.89 -2.89
C VAL A 225 -24.75 -4.28 -3.29
N VAL A 226 -24.27 -5.34 -2.64
CA VAL A 226 -24.70 -6.71 -2.94
C VAL A 226 -26.16 -6.95 -2.60
N TYR A 227 -26.65 -6.37 -1.51
CA TYR A 227 -28.05 -6.40 -1.11
C TYR A 227 -28.92 -5.74 -2.19
N ASP A 228 -28.52 -4.58 -2.68
CA ASP A 228 -29.19 -3.84 -3.74
C ASP A 228 -29.28 -4.62 -5.06
N LEU A 229 -28.22 -5.33 -5.43
CA LEU A 229 -28.23 -6.23 -6.60
C LEU A 229 -29.17 -7.42 -6.40
N SER A 230 -29.19 -7.97 -5.19
CA SER A 230 -30.04 -9.12 -4.82
C SER A 230 -31.52 -8.77 -4.87
N LEU A 231 -31.90 -7.59 -4.36
CA LEU A 231 -33.29 -7.09 -4.44
C LEU A 231 -33.78 -6.92 -5.87
N ARG A 232 -32.87 -6.59 -6.80
CA ARG A 232 -33.16 -6.40 -8.23
C ARG A 232 -33.06 -7.69 -9.05
N ASN A 233 -32.75 -8.83 -8.42
CA ASN A 233 -32.47 -10.12 -9.09
C ASN A 233 -31.34 -10.02 -10.14
N LEU A 234 -30.35 -9.15 -9.91
CA LEU A 234 -29.19 -8.96 -10.79
C LEU A 234 -28.05 -9.93 -10.47
N VAL A 235 -28.20 -10.73 -9.40
CA VAL A 235 -27.25 -11.77 -8.99
C VAL A 235 -27.98 -13.10 -8.85
N PRO A 236 -27.33 -14.24 -9.15
CA PRO A 236 -27.94 -15.55 -9.02
C PRO A 236 -28.41 -15.80 -7.59
N LYS A 237 -29.66 -16.21 -7.40
CA LYS A 237 -30.12 -16.67 -6.09
C LYS A 237 -29.40 -17.97 -5.77
N LYS A 238 -28.88 -18.11 -4.54
CA LYS A 238 -28.24 -19.34 -4.01
C LYS A 238 -29.11 -20.62 -4.09
N GLY A 239 -30.32 -20.56 -4.65
CA GLY A 239 -31.23 -21.69 -4.90
C GLY A 239 -31.39 -22.11 -6.37
N ASP A 240 -30.89 -21.35 -7.36
CA ASP A 240 -31.06 -21.70 -8.79
C ASP A 240 -29.89 -22.50 -9.37
N GLN A 241 -28.85 -22.77 -8.57
CA GLN A 241 -27.81 -23.76 -8.88
C GLN A 241 -28.20 -25.16 -8.36
N LYS A 242 -29.36 -25.65 -8.78
CA LYS A 242 -29.70 -27.08 -8.75
C LYS A 242 -30.61 -27.43 -9.92
N GLN A 243 -29.99 -27.77 -11.05
CA GLN A 243 -30.38 -28.87 -11.93
C GLN A 243 -29.24 -29.21 -12.87
#